data_AF-A0A9D2FFE9-F1
#
_entry.id   AF-A0A9D2FFE9-F1
#
_cell.length_a   1.000
_cell.length_b   1.000
_cell.length_c   1.000
_cell.angle_alpha   90.00
_cell.angle_beta   90.00
_cell.angle_gamma   90.00
#
_symmetry.space_group_name_H-M   'P 1'
#
loop_
_entity.id
_entity.type
_entity.pdbx_description
1 polymer ?
#
loop_
_entity_poly.entity_id
_entity_poly.type
_entity_poly.pdbx_seq_one_letter_code
_entity_poly.pdbx_strand_id
1 'polypeptide(L)'
;MRPGCGIGEDQMKGWLCRQDGEIRERIVRPGGAGGFEDTGADLLGAEGLADSAELLAPFPFDGMYPHYLCAMVDAALGENERYAGEMTRCNALLGEFAAWLRRNHRPPARQVIW
;
A
#
# COMPACT_ATOMS: atom_id res chain seq x y z
N MET A 1 16.48 12.22 -7.64
CA MET A 1 15.78 11.52 -8.74
C MET A 1 16.70 11.47 -9.96
N ARG A 2 16.75 10.33 -10.68
CA ARG A 2 17.59 10.21 -11.87
C ARG A 2 16.92 10.94 -13.05
N PRO A 3 17.56 11.96 -13.64
CA PRO A 3 17.00 12.70 -14.77
C PRO A 3 17.00 11.79 -16.02
N GLY A 4 15.83 11.59 -16.62
CA GLY A 4 15.70 10.88 -17.91
C GLY A 4 14.71 9.71 -17.95
N CYS A 5 14.12 9.31 -16.83
CA CYS A 5 13.01 8.35 -16.86
C CYS A 5 11.72 9.18 -17.00
N GLY A 6 11.01 9.11 -18.13
CA GLY A 6 9.78 9.88 -18.41
C GLY A 6 8.58 9.55 -17.50
N ILE A 7 8.82 8.98 -16.33
CA ILE A 7 7.83 8.64 -15.32
C ILE A 7 7.56 9.90 -14.53
N GLY A 8 6.47 10.57 -14.88
CA GLY A 8 6.00 11.76 -14.17
C GLY A 8 5.51 11.42 -12.77
N GLU A 9 5.50 12.42 -11.90
CA GLU A 9 4.97 12.30 -10.53
C GLU A 9 3.50 11.83 -10.54
N ASP A 10 2.70 12.28 -11.51
CA ASP A 10 1.34 11.79 -11.76
C ASP A 10 1.25 10.28 -11.96
N GLN A 11 2.21 9.69 -12.66
CA GLN A 11 2.23 8.24 -12.91
C GLN A 11 2.56 7.49 -11.62
N MET A 12 3.51 7.99 -10.83
CA MET A 12 3.86 7.42 -9.53
C MET A 12 2.69 7.54 -8.54
N LYS A 13 2.01 8.68 -8.51
CA LYS A 13 0.80 8.92 -7.72
C LYS A 13 -0.32 7.95 -8.14
N GLY A 14 -0.53 7.76 -9.45
CA GLY A 14 -1.48 6.77 -9.96
C GLY A 14 -1.18 5.34 -9.52
N TRP A 15 0.10 4.95 -9.46
CA TRP A 15 0.48 3.65 -8.93
C TRP A 15 0.21 3.52 -7.42
N LEU A 16 0.49 4.56 -6.62
CA LEU A 16 0.14 4.56 -5.19
C LEU A 16 -1.37 4.44 -4.97
N CYS A 17 -2.17 5.19 -5.74
CA CYS A 17 -3.64 5.11 -5.66
C CYS A 17 -4.14 3.69 -5.92
N ARG A 18 -3.59 3.05 -6.95
CA ARG A 18 -3.93 1.65 -7.27
C ARG A 18 -3.52 0.70 -6.14
N GLN A 19 -2.32 0.85 -5.62
CA GLN A 19 -1.79 -0.02 -4.58
C GLN A 19 -2.60 0.08 -3.29
N ASP A 20 -2.99 1.30 -2.88
CA ASP A 20 -3.85 1.50 -1.71
C ASP A 20 -5.23 0.90 -1.90
N GLY A 21 -5.82 1.02 -3.10
CA GLY A 21 -7.11 0.39 -3.41
C GLY A 21 -7.05 -1.14 -3.28
N GLU A 22 -5.97 -1.77 -3.79
CA GLU A 22 -5.75 -3.21 -3.67
C GLU A 22 -5.55 -3.65 -2.21
N ILE A 23 -4.77 -2.89 -1.43
CA ILE A 23 -4.53 -3.18 0.00
C ILE A 23 -5.82 -3.04 0.79
N ARG A 24 -6.62 -2.01 0.51
CA ARG A 24 -7.90 -1.78 1.15
C ARG A 24 -8.83 -2.98 0.98
N GLU A 25 -9.01 -3.43 -0.26
CA GLU A 25 -9.91 -4.55 -0.57
C GLU A 25 -9.38 -5.89 -0.04
N ARG A 26 -8.07 -6.13 -0.10
CA ARG A 26 -7.48 -7.45 0.19
C ARG A 26 -7.04 -7.61 1.64
N ILE A 27 -6.73 -6.53 2.34
CA ILE A 27 -6.11 -6.55 3.66
C ILE A 27 -6.99 -5.84 4.69
N VAL A 28 -7.39 -4.58 4.43
CA VAL A 28 -8.13 -3.76 5.41
C VAL A 28 -9.56 -4.27 5.58
N ARG A 29 -10.30 -4.45 4.48
CA ARG A 29 -11.69 -4.96 4.51
C ARG A 29 -11.81 -6.32 5.20
N PRO A 30 -10.99 -7.35 4.86
CA PRO A 30 -11.04 -8.63 5.54
C PRO A 30 -10.49 -8.57 6.97
N GLY A 31 -9.60 -7.61 7.25
CA GLY A 31 -9.05 -7.35 8.58
C GLY A 31 -10.04 -6.74 9.56
N GLY A 32 -11.19 -6.23 9.09
CA GLY A 32 -12.23 -5.63 9.94
C GLY A 32 -11.79 -4.34 10.64
N ALA A 33 -10.75 -3.68 10.13
CA ALA A 33 -10.18 -2.52 10.76
C ALA A 33 -10.96 -1.25 10.41
N GLY A 34 -11.70 -0.71 11.39
CA GLY A 34 -12.24 0.65 11.32
C GLY A 34 -11.12 1.70 11.48
N GLY A 35 -11.31 2.88 10.90
CA GLY A 35 -10.34 4.00 10.97
C GLY A 35 -9.45 4.18 9.73
N PHE A 36 -9.60 3.33 8.70
CA PHE A 36 -8.91 3.49 7.42
C PHE A 36 -9.83 4.11 6.35
N GLU A 37 -11.05 4.51 6.72
CA GLU A 37 -12.14 4.88 5.80
C GLU A 37 -11.88 6.17 5.03
N ASP A 38 -11.09 7.08 5.61
CA ASP A 38 -10.76 8.39 5.04
C ASP A 38 -9.26 8.54 4.70
N THR A 39 -8.46 7.49 4.93
CA THR A 39 -7.01 7.49 4.74
C THR A 39 -6.64 6.63 3.53
N GLY A 40 -5.65 7.04 2.73
CA GLY A 40 -5.15 6.28 1.58
C GLY A 40 -5.08 7.10 0.30
N ALA A 41 -4.05 6.82 -0.50
CA ALA A 41 -3.86 7.43 -1.80
C ALA A 41 -5.02 7.11 -2.76
N ASP A 42 -5.73 5.99 -2.57
CA ASP A 42 -6.88 5.62 -3.39
C ASP A 42 -8.05 6.60 -3.25
N LEU A 43 -8.20 7.23 -2.08
CA LEU A 43 -9.22 8.23 -1.79
C LEU A 43 -8.68 9.64 -2.03
N LEU A 44 -7.50 9.94 -1.50
CA LEU A 44 -6.88 11.28 -1.55
C LEU A 44 -6.32 11.62 -2.94
N GLY A 45 -6.09 10.62 -3.79
CA GLY A 45 -5.53 10.81 -5.12
C GLY A 45 -6.49 11.44 -6.13
N ALA A 46 -7.81 11.41 -5.87
CA ALA A 46 -8.82 11.96 -6.78
C ALA A 46 -8.70 13.48 -6.98
N GLU A 47 -8.24 14.20 -5.95
CA GLU A 47 -8.03 15.66 -5.98
C GLU A 47 -6.55 16.05 -6.21
N GLY A 48 -5.69 15.05 -6.44
CA GLY A 48 -4.24 15.21 -6.49
C GLY A 48 -3.61 14.93 -5.14
N LEU A 49 -2.87 13.82 -5.06
CA LEU A 49 -2.23 13.37 -3.82
C LEU A 49 -1.21 14.41 -3.32
N ALA A 50 -1.49 15.04 -2.18
CA ALA A 50 -0.58 15.97 -1.52
C ALA A 50 0.62 15.24 -0.91
N ASP A 51 1.78 15.91 -0.79
CA ASP A 51 2.96 15.32 -0.12
C ASP A 51 2.73 15.03 1.37
N SER A 52 1.80 15.74 2.00
CA SER A 52 1.37 15.53 3.37
C SER A 52 0.18 14.56 3.49
N ALA A 53 -0.24 13.93 2.39
CA ALA A 53 -1.36 12.99 2.40
C ALA A 53 -1.01 11.76 3.23
N GLU A 54 -1.95 11.34 4.07
CA GLU A 54 -1.79 10.13 4.86
C GLU A 54 -2.13 8.91 3.99
N LEU A 55 -1.12 8.06 3.80
CA LEU A 55 -1.24 6.83 3.03
C LEU A 55 -1.89 5.73 3.85
N LEU A 56 -2.42 4.70 3.18
CA LEU A 56 -3.20 3.65 3.83
C LEU A 56 -2.39 2.85 4.86
N ALA A 57 -1.12 2.58 4.58
CA ALA A 57 -0.23 1.87 5.51
C ALA A 57 0.45 2.87 6.47
N PRO A 58 0.17 2.80 7.78
CA PRO A 58 0.76 3.70 8.77
C PRO A 58 2.20 3.27 9.12
N PHE A 59 2.96 4.16 9.76
CA PHE A 59 4.25 3.82 10.35
C PHE A 59 4.10 2.65 11.36
N PRO A 60 4.97 1.62 11.34
CA PRO A 60 6.24 1.50 10.59
C PRO A 60 6.15 0.78 9.23
N PHE A 61 4.95 0.55 8.70
CA PHE A 61 4.74 -0.23 7.48
C PHE A 61 4.85 0.61 6.20
N ASP A 62 4.83 1.94 6.32
CA ASP A 62 4.99 2.94 5.26
C ASP A 62 6.25 2.74 4.39
N GLY A 63 7.28 2.07 4.92
CA GLY A 63 8.46 1.64 4.18
C GLY A 63 8.16 0.76 2.95
N MET A 64 6.94 0.21 2.83
CA MET A 64 6.53 -0.52 1.63
C MET A 64 6.40 0.38 0.38
N TYR A 65 6.04 1.66 0.54
CA TYR A 65 5.72 2.53 -0.59
C TYR A 65 6.94 2.86 -1.45
N PRO A 66 8.11 3.22 -0.87
CA PRO A 66 9.33 3.37 -1.64
C PRO A 66 9.71 2.09 -2.41
N HIS A 67 9.58 0.92 -1.78
CA HIS A 67 9.88 -0.37 -2.43
C HIS A 67 8.91 -0.66 -3.59
N TYR A 68 7.61 -0.43 -3.40
CA TYR A 68 6.63 -0.57 -4.47
C TYR A 68 6.92 0.35 -5.65
N LEU A 69 7.22 1.62 -5.39
CA LEU A 69 7.55 2.59 -6.44
C LEU A 69 8.83 2.20 -7.19
N CYS A 70 9.88 1.78 -6.49
CA CYS A 70 11.09 1.25 -7.12
C CYS A 70 10.78 0.05 -8.02
N ALA A 71 9.96 -0.89 -7.53
CA ALA A 71 9.54 -2.04 -8.31
C ALA A 71 8.80 -1.61 -9.60
N MET A 72 7.83 -0.69 -9.50
CA MET A 72 7.08 -0.21 -10.66
C MET A 72 7.95 0.54 -11.66
N VAL A 73 8.96 1.30 -11.20
CA VAL A 73 9.96 1.93 -12.07
C VAL A 73 10.80 0.87 -12.78
N ASP A 74 11.29 -0.14 -12.06
CA ASP A 74 12.06 -1.25 -12.64
C ASP A 74 11.21 -2.03 -13.67
N ALA A 75 9.93 -2.26 -13.38
CA ALA A 75 8.99 -2.88 -14.32
C ALA A 75 8.77 -2.03 -15.58
N ALA A 76 8.63 -0.70 -15.43
CA ALA A 76 8.50 0.21 -16.56
C ALA A 76 9.78 0.29 -17.41
N LEU A 77 10.95 0.04 -16.80
CA LEU A 77 12.24 -0.05 -17.47
C LEU A 77 12.53 -1.44 -18.07
N GLY A 78 11.70 -2.44 -17.80
CA GLY A 78 11.90 -3.83 -18.25
C GLY A 78 12.87 -4.65 -17.40
N GLU A 79 13.29 -4.13 -16.23
CA GLU A 79 14.23 -4.77 -15.30
C GLU A 79 13.51 -5.80 -14.39
N ASN A 80 12.97 -6.86 -15.01
CA ASN A 80 12.10 -7.84 -14.33
C ASN A 80 12.74 -8.53 -13.12
N GLU A 81 14.06 -8.78 -13.14
CA GLU A 81 14.78 -9.39 -12.01
C GLU A 81 14.81 -8.47 -10.79
N ARG A 82 14.99 -7.16 -11.00
CA ARG A 82 14.97 -6.15 -9.93
C ARG A 82 13.56 -5.93 -9.39
N TYR A 83 12.58 -5.86 -10.30
CA TYR A 83 11.16 -5.82 -9.94
C TYR A 83 10.78 -6.98 -9.01
N ALA A 84 11.19 -8.21 -9.33
CA ALA A 84 10.86 -9.39 -8.51
C ALA A 84 11.49 -9.33 -7.11
N GLY A 85 12.75 -8.88 -7.01
CA GLY A 85 13.44 -8.70 -5.74
C GLY A 85 12.77 -7.63 -4.87
N GLU A 86 12.37 -6.52 -5.48
CA GLU A 86 11.77 -5.39 -4.76
C GLU A 86 10.30 -5.68 -4.36
N MET A 87 9.53 -6.32 -5.23
CA MET A 87 8.19 -6.82 -4.88
C MET A 87 8.22 -7.84 -3.75
N THR A 88 9.28 -8.66 -3.64
CA THR A 88 9.41 -9.60 -2.51
C THR A 88 9.51 -8.87 -1.18
N ARG A 89 10.26 -7.76 -1.13
CA ARG A 89 10.37 -6.92 0.08
C ARG A 89 9.07 -6.18 0.39
N CYS A 90 8.44 -5.60 -0.63
CA CYS A 90 7.13 -4.96 -0.51
C CYS A 90 6.07 -5.94 0.05
N ASN A 91 6.00 -7.15 -0.52
CA ASN A 91 5.06 -8.18 -0.09
C ASN A 91 5.32 -8.69 1.33
N ALA A 92 6.58 -8.73 1.78
CA ALA A 92 6.91 -9.08 3.15
C ALA A 92 6.32 -8.06 4.15
N LEU A 93 6.51 -6.76 3.90
CA LEU A 93 5.93 -5.68 4.72
C LEU A 93 4.40 -5.69 4.70
N LEU A 94 3.79 -5.95 3.55
CA LEU A 94 2.33 -6.11 3.42
C LEU A 94 1.82 -7.30 4.25
N GLY A 95 2.56 -8.40 4.29
CA GLY A 95 2.24 -9.56 5.13
C GLY A 95 2.26 -9.21 6.61
N GLU A 96 3.25 -8.44 7.05
CA GLU A 96 3.34 -7.94 8.43
C GLU A 96 2.21 -6.98 8.78
N PHE A 97 1.89 -6.03 7.88
CA PHE A 97 0.77 -5.11 8.04
C PHE A 97 -0.57 -5.86 8.16
N ALA A 98 -0.80 -6.85 7.30
CA ALA A 98 -1.99 -7.69 7.37
C ALA A 98 -2.08 -8.48 8.69
N ALA A 99 -0.95 -9.01 9.17
CA ALA A 99 -0.90 -9.70 10.45
C ALA A 99 -1.12 -8.76 11.64
N TRP A 100 -0.62 -7.52 11.56
CA TRP A 100 -0.87 -6.49 12.55
C TRP A 100 -2.36 -6.08 12.59
N LEU A 101 -3.00 -5.84 11.43
CA LEU A 101 -4.43 -5.50 11.36
C LEU A 101 -5.30 -6.58 12.01
N ARG A 102 -5.07 -7.85 11.66
CA ARG A 102 -5.81 -8.98 12.25
C ARG A 102 -5.64 -9.09 13.77
N ARG A 103 -4.50 -8.67 14.31
CA ARG A 103 -4.21 -8.69 15.76
C ARG A 103 -4.91 -7.56 16.50
N ASN A 104 -4.91 -6.35 15.93
CA ASN A 104 -5.45 -5.16 16.58
C ASN A 104 -6.96 -4.99 16.39
N HIS A 105 -7.51 -5.45 15.27
CA HIS A 105 -8.91 -5.29 14.91
C HIS A 105 -9.68 -6.61 14.91
N ARG A 106 -9.29 -7.55 15.79
CA ARG A 106 -9.92 -8.86 15.89
C ARG A 106 -11.44 -8.68 16.07
N PRO A 107 -12.29 -9.27 15.21
CA PRO A 107 -13.74 -9.17 15.39
C PRO A 107 -14.10 -9.71 16.78
N PRO A 108 -15.06 -9.08 17.49
CA PRO A 108 -15.45 -9.52 18.82
C PRO A 108 -15.74 -11.01 18.76
N ALA A 109 -15.10 -11.78 19.65
CA ALA A 109 -15.29 -13.22 19.71
C ALA A 109 -16.80 -13.48 19.78
N ARG A 110 -17.33 -14.12 18.74
CA ARG A 110 -18.74 -14.52 18.71
C ARG A 110 -18.90 -15.47 19.88
N GLN A 111 -19.39 -14.97 21.01
CA GLN A 111 -19.73 -15.81 22.15
C GLN A 111 -20.84 -16.72 21.64
N VAL A 112 -20.47 -17.96 21.31
CA VAL A 112 -21.43 -19.02 21.03
C VAL A 112 -22.03 -19.36 22.39
N ILE A 113 -23.20 -18.80 22.65
CA ILE A 113 -24.06 -19.22 23.74
C ILE A 113 -24.66 -20.56 23.29
N TRP A 114 -24.27 -21.63 23.95
CA TRP A 114 -24.88 -22.96 23.79
C TRP A 114 -26.23 -23.01 24.50
#